data_AF-A0A7V9ZEV0-F1
#
_entry.id   AF-A0A7V9ZEV0-F1
#
_cell.length_a   1.000
_cell.length_b   1.000
_cell.length_c   1.000
_cell.angle_alpha   90.00
_cell.angle_beta   90.00
_cell.angle_gamma   90.00
#
_symmetry.space_group_name_H-M   'P 1'
#
loop_
_entity.id
_entity.type
_entity.pdbx_description
1 polymer ?
#
loop_
_entity_poly.entity_id
_entity_poly.type
_entity_poly.pdbx_seq_one_letter_code
_entity_poly.pdbx_strand_id
1 'polypeptide(L)'
;AMIENPFLVGGTDRFDSVIIEETDGRVLSKVGAEGVHSAVILDSAIGVTVKVEDGNPRAQYPALLKLLQNLDALPDPLPPKLAEIMRRPVKNSRGDVVGETVPRAGTARPAMSVEVAAV
;
A
#
# COMPACT_ATOMS: atom_id res chain seq x y z
N ALA A 1 -18.61 -9.53 -3.39
CA ALA A 1 -18.87 -8.08 -3.55
C ALA A 1 -17.58 -7.28 -3.79
N MET A 2 -16.77 -6.95 -2.77
CA MET A 2 -15.58 -6.09 -2.92
C MET A 2 -14.50 -6.69 -3.84
N ILE A 3 -14.20 -7.98 -3.67
CA ILE A 3 -13.24 -8.72 -4.52
C ILE A 3 -13.70 -8.77 -5.98
N GLU A 4 -14.99 -9.01 -6.20
CA GLU A 4 -15.57 -9.14 -7.54
C GLU A 4 -15.72 -7.79 -8.26
N ASN A 5 -15.69 -6.67 -7.52
CA ASN A 5 -15.84 -5.32 -8.06
C ASN A 5 -14.79 -4.36 -7.49
N PRO A 6 -13.47 -4.59 -7.72
CA PRO A 6 -12.40 -3.77 -7.13
C PRO A 6 -12.52 -2.29 -7.51
N PHE A 7 -13.04 -2.00 -8.70
CA PHE A 7 -13.30 -0.63 -9.16
C PHE A 7 -14.24 0.14 -8.23
N LEU A 8 -15.22 -0.51 -7.59
CA LEU A 8 -16.13 0.16 -6.65
C LEU A 8 -15.45 0.47 -5.30
N VAL A 9 -14.27 -0.09 -5.03
CA VAL A 9 -13.50 0.16 -3.81
C VAL A 9 -12.56 1.35 -3.98
N GLY A 10 -11.74 1.36 -5.04
CA GLY A 10 -10.78 2.44 -5.33
C GLY A 10 -11.34 3.57 -6.21
N GLY A 11 -12.37 3.30 -7.00
CA GLY A 11 -12.85 4.23 -8.02
C GLY A 11 -11.77 4.51 -9.06
N THR A 12 -11.56 5.79 -9.36
CA THR A 12 -10.44 6.25 -10.19
C THR A 12 -9.11 6.29 -9.44
N ASP A 13 -9.11 6.19 -8.11
CA ASP A 13 -7.90 6.00 -7.31
C ASP A 13 -7.45 4.54 -7.43
N ARG A 14 -6.47 4.32 -8.30
CA ARG A 14 -6.14 2.98 -8.78
C ARG A 14 -5.42 2.12 -7.77
N PHE A 15 -4.93 2.65 -6.65
CA PHE A 15 -4.14 1.85 -5.73
C PHE A 15 -4.96 0.69 -5.12
N ASP A 16 -6.11 0.99 -4.51
CA ASP A 16 -6.92 -0.01 -3.81
C ASP A 16 -7.42 -1.10 -4.77
N SER A 17 -7.92 -0.69 -5.94
CA SER A 17 -8.36 -1.62 -6.99
C SER A 17 -7.21 -2.47 -7.50
N VAL A 18 -6.02 -1.87 -7.75
CA VAL A 18 -4.85 -2.61 -8.26
C VAL A 18 -4.36 -3.62 -7.23
N ILE A 19 -4.32 -3.33 -5.93
CA ILE A 19 -3.94 -4.35 -4.93
C ILE A 19 -4.90 -5.53 -4.95
N ILE A 20 -6.21 -5.27 -4.96
CA ILE A 20 -7.22 -6.34 -4.95
C ILE A 20 -7.08 -7.19 -6.23
N GLU A 21 -6.90 -6.57 -7.38
CA GLU A 21 -6.70 -7.25 -8.67
C GLU A 21 -5.40 -8.07 -8.70
N GLU A 22 -4.26 -7.46 -8.35
CA GLU A 22 -2.93 -8.10 -8.45
C GLU A 22 -2.71 -9.17 -7.38
N THR A 23 -3.61 -9.28 -6.40
CA THR A 23 -3.59 -10.32 -5.37
C THR A 23 -4.74 -11.31 -5.48
N ASP A 24 -5.52 -11.26 -6.57
CA ASP A 24 -6.72 -12.09 -6.77
C ASP A 24 -7.68 -12.06 -5.55
N GLY A 25 -7.81 -10.88 -4.93
CA GLY A 25 -8.63 -10.66 -3.75
C GLY A 25 -8.03 -11.13 -2.42
N ARG A 26 -6.81 -11.67 -2.40
CA ARG A 26 -6.12 -12.09 -1.16
C ARG A 26 -5.90 -10.92 -0.20
N VAL A 27 -5.64 -9.73 -0.73
CA VAL A 27 -5.49 -8.49 0.04
C VAL A 27 -6.61 -7.53 -0.32
N LEU A 28 -7.31 -7.04 0.69
CA LEU A 28 -8.22 -5.89 0.55
C LEU A 28 -7.56 -4.67 1.17
N SER A 29 -7.59 -3.53 0.51
CA SER A 29 -7.05 -2.28 1.04
C SER A 29 -8.00 -1.12 0.83
N LYS A 30 -7.84 -0.10 1.67
CA LYS A 30 -8.52 1.18 1.50
C LYS A 30 -7.63 2.32 1.95
N VAL A 31 -7.41 3.26 1.04
CA VAL A 31 -6.86 4.57 1.40
C VAL A 31 -7.90 5.39 2.20
N GLY A 32 -7.44 5.98 3.30
CA GLY A 32 -8.16 6.91 4.14
C GLY A 32 -7.57 8.32 4.09
N ALA A 33 -8.22 9.26 4.78
CA ALA A 33 -7.76 10.65 4.85
C ALA A 33 -6.47 10.79 5.66
N GLU A 34 -5.77 11.92 5.47
CA GLU A 34 -4.59 12.31 6.25
C GLU A 34 -3.48 11.25 6.24
N GLY A 35 -3.23 10.57 5.12
CA GLY A 35 -2.15 9.59 5.01
C GLY A 35 -2.38 8.27 5.75
N VAL A 36 -3.63 7.94 6.13
CA VAL A 36 -4.00 6.62 6.66
C VAL A 36 -4.26 5.64 5.51
N HIS A 37 -3.71 4.43 5.58
CA HIS A 37 -4.01 3.32 4.66
C HIS A 37 -4.17 2.02 5.43
N SER A 38 -5.33 1.40 5.35
CA SER A 38 -5.59 0.11 5.99
C SER A 38 -5.66 -1.01 4.96
N ALA A 39 -5.18 -2.20 5.34
CA ALA A 39 -5.31 -3.40 4.53
C ALA A 39 -5.57 -4.63 5.41
N VAL A 40 -6.23 -5.64 4.85
CA VAL A 40 -6.42 -6.94 5.47
C VAL A 40 -5.91 -8.03 4.53
N ILE A 41 -5.17 -8.98 5.10
CA ILE A 41 -4.66 -10.17 4.43
C ILE A 41 -5.60 -11.32 4.84
N LEU A 42 -6.46 -11.76 3.92
CA LEU A 42 -7.62 -12.59 4.27
C LEU A 42 -7.23 -13.98 4.78
N ASP A 43 -6.24 -14.62 4.16
CA ASP A 43 -5.83 -15.99 4.48
C ASP A 43 -5.14 -16.13 5.85
N SER A 44 -4.57 -15.04 6.36
CA SER A 44 -3.87 -14.98 7.65
C SER A 44 -4.66 -14.27 8.74
N ALA A 45 -5.83 -13.69 8.40
CA ALA A 45 -6.65 -12.88 9.31
C ALA A 45 -5.88 -11.71 9.96
N ILE A 46 -4.91 -11.13 9.24
CA ILE A 46 -4.09 -10.01 9.70
C ILE A 46 -4.64 -8.71 9.11
N GLY A 47 -4.94 -7.74 9.98
CA GLY A 47 -5.17 -6.35 9.60
C GLY A 47 -3.93 -5.50 9.86
N VAL A 48 -3.60 -4.61 8.92
CA VAL A 48 -2.52 -3.63 9.06
C VAL A 48 -3.02 -2.25 8.71
N THR A 49 -2.42 -1.23 9.34
CA THR A 49 -2.63 0.17 8.98
C THR A 49 -1.29 0.89 8.95
N VAL A 50 -1.08 1.70 7.92
CA VAL A 50 0.03 2.64 7.83
C VAL A 50 -0.52 4.05 7.99
N LYS A 51 0.13 4.85 8.84
CA LYS A 51 -0.07 6.30 8.93
C LYS A 51 1.21 6.99 8.48
N VAL A 52 1.09 7.87 7.50
CA VAL A 52 2.15 8.81 7.16
C VAL A 52 1.87 10.14 7.86
N GLU A 53 2.83 10.63 8.64
CA GLU A 53 2.67 11.83 9.46
C GLU A 53 2.44 13.10 8.62
N ASP A 54 3.11 13.23 7.47
CA ASP A 54 2.93 14.37 6.55
C ASP A 54 1.66 14.26 5.67
N GLY A 55 0.86 13.21 5.86
CA GLY A 55 -0.38 12.95 5.13
C GLY A 55 -0.19 12.56 3.66
N ASN A 56 1.04 12.44 3.16
CA ASN A 56 1.31 12.37 1.73
C ASN A 56 1.32 10.94 1.16
N PRO A 57 0.57 10.66 0.07
CA PRO A 57 0.56 9.34 -0.59
C PRO A 57 1.93 8.86 -1.09
N ARG A 58 2.88 9.78 -1.39
CA ARG A 58 4.21 9.46 -1.93
C ARG A 58 5.01 8.50 -1.04
N ALA A 59 4.80 8.56 0.28
CA ALA A 59 5.42 7.65 1.24
C ALA A 59 4.46 6.52 1.64
N GLN A 60 3.16 6.76 1.56
CA GLN A 60 2.12 5.82 1.98
C GLN A 60 2.12 4.54 1.16
N TYR A 61 2.09 4.64 -0.18
CA TYR A 61 1.99 3.48 -1.05
C TYR A 61 3.23 2.57 -0.99
N PRO A 62 4.47 3.10 -1.10
CA PRO A 62 5.66 2.26 -0.99
C PRO A 62 5.79 1.60 0.40
N ALA A 63 5.38 2.30 1.47
CA ALA A 63 5.39 1.76 2.82
C ALA A 63 4.42 0.59 2.98
N LEU A 64 3.17 0.71 2.51
CA LEU A 64 2.20 -0.37 2.57
C LEU A 64 2.64 -1.58 1.74
N LEU A 65 3.10 -1.38 0.50
CA LEU A 65 3.56 -2.47 -0.35
C LEU A 65 4.74 -3.21 0.28
N LYS A 66 5.70 -2.49 0.88
CA LYS A 66 6.82 -3.12 1.57
C LYS A 66 6.39 -3.87 2.83
N LEU A 67 5.44 -3.32 3.60
CA LEU A 67 4.86 -4.00 4.76
C LEU A 67 4.19 -5.32 4.35
N LEU A 68 3.40 -5.30 3.27
CA LEU A 68 2.75 -6.50 2.74
C LEU A 68 3.75 -7.54 2.22
N GLN A 69 4.85 -7.13 1.57
CA GLN A 69 5.95 -8.04 1.22
C GLN A 69 6.59 -8.65 2.48
N ASN A 70 6.85 -7.84 3.51
CA ASN A 70 7.43 -8.31 4.77
C ASN A 70 6.50 -9.30 5.51
N LEU A 71 5.19 -9.25 5.25
CA LEU A 71 4.18 -10.17 5.78
C LEU A 71 3.86 -11.34 4.83
N ASP A 72 4.67 -11.55 3.78
CA ASP A 72 4.47 -12.59 2.76
C ASP A 72 3.11 -12.50 2.03
N ALA A 73 2.47 -11.32 2.07
CA ALA A 73 1.21 -11.04 1.38
C ALA A 73 1.42 -10.65 -0.09
N LEU A 74 2.59 -10.14 -0.43
CA LEU A 74 3.02 -9.81 -1.78
C LEU A 74 4.36 -10.47 -2.12
N PRO A 75 4.59 -10.87 -3.39
CA PRO A 75 5.84 -11.47 -3.80
C PRO A 75 6.97 -10.44 -3.89
N ASP A 76 8.21 -10.93 -3.87
CA ASP A 76 9.41 -10.18 -4.24
C ASP A 76 10.11 -10.95 -5.37
N PRO A 77 10.16 -10.43 -6.62
CA PRO A 77 9.74 -9.09 -7.04
C PRO A 77 8.22 -8.89 -7.11
N LEU A 78 7.79 -7.62 -7.03
CA LEU A 78 6.38 -7.22 -7.18
C LEU A 78 5.86 -7.42 -8.61
N PRO A 79 4.55 -7.64 -8.77
CA PRO A 79 3.89 -7.54 -10.07
C PRO A 79 4.12 -6.17 -10.74
N PRO A 80 4.17 -6.07 -12.07
CA PRO A 80 4.55 -4.84 -12.77
C PRO A 80 3.78 -3.59 -12.36
N LYS A 81 2.45 -3.67 -12.17
CA LYS A 81 1.65 -2.51 -11.76
C LYS A 81 2.01 -2.02 -10.35
N LEU A 82 2.23 -2.95 -9.43
CA LEU A 82 2.63 -2.62 -8.05
C LEU A 82 4.09 -2.13 -8.00
N ALA A 83 4.96 -2.65 -8.86
CA ALA A 83 6.34 -2.17 -8.99
C ALA A 83 6.40 -0.71 -9.50
N GLU A 84 5.54 -0.32 -10.43
CA GLU A 84 5.41 1.08 -10.89
C GLU A 84 4.96 2.00 -9.76
N ILE A 85 3.98 1.58 -8.97
CA ILE A 85 3.50 2.32 -7.80
C ILE A 85 4.61 2.47 -6.75
N MET A 86 5.33 1.38 -6.45
CA MET A 86 6.43 1.33 -5.48
C MET A 86 7.52 2.36 -5.78
N ARG A 87 7.79 2.64 -7.07
CA ARG A 87 8.84 3.56 -7.52
C ARG A 87 8.31 4.74 -8.33
N ARG A 88 7.15 5.26 -7.95
CA ARG A 88 6.56 6.39 -8.67
C ARG A 88 7.47 7.63 -8.58
N PRO A 89 7.81 8.28 -9.71
CA PRO A 89 8.70 9.45 -9.68
C PRO A 89 8.05 10.64 -8.98
N VAL A 90 8.84 11.33 -8.17
CA VAL A 90 8.49 12.64 -7.60
C VAL A 90 8.75 13.69 -8.67
N LYS A 91 7.70 14.45 -9.00
CA LYS A 91 7.77 15.55 -9.96
C LYS A 91 7.67 16.89 -9.25
N ASN A 92 8.45 17.87 -9.71
CA ASN A 92 8.29 19.25 -9.27
C ASN A 92 7.05 19.92 -9.93
N SER A 93 6.78 21.19 -9.60
CA SER A 93 5.68 21.95 -10.19
C SER A 93 5.83 22.23 -11.70
N ARG A 94 7.05 22.06 -12.26
CA ARG A 94 7.32 22.14 -13.70
C ARG A 94 7.12 20.81 -14.42
N GLY A 95 6.85 19.73 -13.67
CA GLY A 95 6.70 18.37 -14.20
C GLY A 95 8.01 17.59 -14.34
N ASP A 96 9.16 18.19 -13.98
CA ASP A 96 10.46 17.52 -14.05
C ASP A 96 10.56 16.46 -12.95
N VAL A 97 11.16 15.32 -13.26
CA VAL A 97 11.46 14.29 -12.26
C VAL A 97 12.63 14.76 -11.40
N VAL A 98 12.40 14.88 -10.10
CA VAL A 98 13.40 15.34 -9.12
C VAL A 98 13.82 14.24 -8.14
N GLY A 99 13.23 13.05 -8.23
CA GLY A 99 13.60 11.90 -7.42
C GLY A 99 12.52 10.82 -7.38
N GLU A 100 12.64 9.91 -6.41
CA GLU A 100 11.66 8.88 -6.08
C GLU A 100 11.65 8.63 -4.57
N THR A 101 10.53 8.14 -4.04
CA THR A 101 10.43 7.69 -2.65
C THR A 101 10.49 6.16 -2.64
N VAL A 102 11.49 5.60 -1.96
CA VAL A 102 11.64 4.14 -1.84
C VAL A 102 11.79 3.73 -0.37
N PRO A 103 11.27 2.56 0.02
CA PRO A 103 11.54 2.00 1.33
C PRO A 103 13.05 1.79 1.52
N ARG A 104 13.57 2.14 2.69
CA ARG A 104 14.99 1.92 3.02
C ARG A 104 15.32 0.42 2.94
N ALA A 105 16.45 0.09 2.33
CA ALA A 105 16.94 -1.29 2.30
C ALA A 105 17.16 -1.84 3.72
N GLY A 106 16.85 -3.12 3.92
CA GLY A 106 17.04 -3.80 5.21
C GLY A 106 16.08 -3.37 6.32
N THR A 107 14.95 -2.73 6.00
CA THR A 107 13.84 -2.59 6.96
C THR A 107 13.34 -3.97 7.35
N ALA A 108 13.69 -4.39 8.56
CA ALA A 108 13.26 -5.65 9.15
C ALA A 108 11.73 -5.75 9.20
N ARG A 109 11.20 -6.97 9.36
CA ARG A 109 9.81 -7.16 9.81
C ARG A 109 9.59 -6.22 11.00
N PRO A 110 8.58 -5.34 10.97
CA PRO A 110 8.29 -4.52 12.13
C PRO A 110 8.10 -5.45 13.34
N ALA A 111 8.70 -5.09 14.48
CA ALA A 111 8.28 -5.70 15.74
C ALA A 111 6.77 -5.43 15.84
N MET A 112 5.97 -6.49 15.90
CA MET A 112 4.50 -6.40 15.93
C MET A 112 4.07 -5.61 17.17
N SER A 113 3.90 -4.30 17.04
CA SER A 113 3.10 -3.51 17.97
C SER A 113 1.69 -3.43 17.39
N VAL A 114 0.83 -4.34 17.84
CA VAL A 114 -0.61 -4.25 17.60
C VAL A 114 -1.14 -3.14 18.50
N GLU A 115 -1.19 -1.91 18.01
CA GLU A 115 -2.02 -0.88 18.64
C GLU A 115 -3.46 -1.10 18.16
N VAL A 116 -4.26 -1.76 18.99
CA VAL A 116 -5.72 -1.77 18.86
C VAL A 116 -6.20 -0.38 19.24
N ALA A 117 -6.26 0.53 18.27
CA ALA A 117 -7.09 1.72 18.39
C ALA A 117 -8.55 1.27 18.25
N ALA A 118 -9.15 0.88 19.38
CA ALA A 118 -10.60 0.82 19.49
C ALA A 118 -11.13 2.26 19.30
N VAL A 119 -12.01 2.45 18.32
CA VAL A 119 -12.93 3.58 18.32
C VAL A 119 -14.13 3.19 19.17
#